data_AF-A0A286T9Q5-F1
#
_entry.id   AF-A0A286T9Q5-F1
#
_cell.length_a   1.000
_cell.length_b   1.000
_cell.length_c   1.000
_cell.angle_alpha   90.00
_cell.angle_beta   90.00
_cell.angle_gamma   90.00
#
_symmetry.space_group_name_H-M   'P 1'
#
loop_
_entity.id
_entity.type
_entity.pdbx_description
1 polymer ?
#
loop_
_entity_poly.entity_id
_entity_poly.type
_entity_poly.pdbx_seq_one_letter_code
_entity_poly.pdbx_strand_id
1 'polypeptide(L)' 'MNDFDGVMRQLDDVIGLERVKAVHVNDSQFGLSSHKDRHANIGDGHLGIPFFTRMVTTRVCHGCR' A
#
# COMPACT_ATOMS: atom_id res chain seq x y z
N MET A 1 12.20 -2.15 4.04
CA MET A 1 10.73 -2.03 3.95
C MET A 1 10.26 -3.16 3.03
N ASN A 2 10.18 -4.40 3.50
CA ASN A 2 10.19 -5.54 2.56
C ASN A 2 9.10 -6.59 2.82
N ASP A 3 8.17 -6.37 3.76
CA ASP A 3 7.14 -7.35 4.09
C ASP A 3 5.73 -6.87 3.71
N PHE A 4 5.50 -6.74 2.40
CA PHE A 4 4.17 -6.41 1.88
C PHE A 4 3.13 -7.46 2.29
N ASP A 5 3.47 -8.76 2.17
CA ASP A 5 2.52 -9.84 2.46
C ASP A 5 2.14 -9.89 3.93
N GLY A 6 3.08 -9.64 4.84
CA GLY A 6 2.81 -9.54 6.27
C GLY A 6 1.85 -8.41 6.61
N VAL A 7 2.00 -7.24 5.97
CA VAL A 7 1.06 -6.11 6.15
C VAL A 7 -0.33 -6.48 5.61
N MET A 8 -0.41 -7.11 4.43
CA MET A 8 -1.70 -7.52 3.86
C MET A 8 -2.39 -8.58 4.71
N ARG A 9 -1.63 -9.53 5.27
CA ARG A 9 -2.16 -10.54 6.21
C ARG A 9 -2.68 -9.89 7.48
N GLN A 10 -1.94 -8.96 8.08
CA GLN A 10 -2.39 -8.23 9.27
C GLN A 10 -3.68 -7.45 9.00
N LEU A 11 -3.81 -6.84 7.82
CA LEU A 11 -5.04 -6.15 7.44
C LEU A 11 -6.23 -7.10 7.33
N ASP A 12 -6.03 -8.28 6.73
CA ASP A 12 -7.06 -9.32 6.62
C ASP A 12 -7.45 -9.88 8.00
N ASP A 13 -6.48 -10.20 8.83
CA ASP A 13 -6.69 -10.78 10.17
C ASP A 13 -7.46 -9.81 11.10
N VAL A 14 -7.20 -8.50 11.00
CA VAL A 14 -7.78 -7.50 11.91
C VAL A 14 -9.11 -6.94 11.39
N ILE A 15 -9.21 -6.70 10.08
CA ILE A 15 -10.37 -6.01 9.49
C ILE A 15 -11.20 -6.93 8.59
N GLY A 16 -10.55 -7.82 7.85
CA GLY A 16 -11.11 -8.59 6.73
C GLY A 16 -11.05 -7.80 5.43
N LEU A 17 -10.36 -8.33 4.41
CA LEU A 17 -10.18 -7.63 3.12
C LEU A 17 -11.51 -7.40 2.40
N GLU A 18 -12.53 -8.22 2.62
CA GLU A 18 -13.88 -8.08 2.06
C GLU A 18 -14.60 -6.79 2.50
N ARG A 19 -14.16 -6.21 3.63
CA ARG A 19 -14.70 -4.97 4.20
C ARG A 19 -13.97 -3.73 3.70
N VAL A 20 -12.79 -3.88 3.11
CA VAL A 20 -12.01 -2.77 2.54
C VAL A 20 -12.58 -2.40 1.16
N LYS A 21 -13.24 -1.24 1.06
CA LYS A 21 -13.88 -0.79 -0.20
C LYS A 21 -13.03 0.15 -1.03
N ALA A 22 -12.04 0.80 -0.42
CA ALA A 22 -11.13 1.71 -1.08
C ALA A 22 -9.79 1.74 -0.36
N VAL A 23 -8.74 2.06 -1.10
CA VAL A 23 -7.39 2.30 -0.57
C VAL A 23 -6.93 3.65 -1.13
N HIS A 24 -6.45 4.53 -0.26
CA HIS A 24 -5.75 5.73 -0.70
C HIS A 24 -4.30 5.36 -1.01
N VAL A 25 -3.93 5.56 -2.26
CA VAL A 25 -2.66 5.12 -2.81
C VAL A 25 -1.79 6.34 -3.04
N ASN A 26 -0.78 6.52 -2.19
CA ASN A 26 0.16 7.63 -2.28
C ASN A 26 1.59 7.12 -2.15
N ASP A 27 2.53 7.71 -2.88
CA ASP A 27 3.94 7.56 -2.58
C ASP A 27 4.33 8.50 -1.42
N SER A 28 5.46 8.25 -0.77
CA SER A 28 5.92 9.02 0.39
C SER A 28 7.14 9.85 0.04
N GLN A 29 7.11 11.15 0.35
CA GLN A 29 8.29 12.03 0.25
C GLN A 29 9.39 11.68 1.27
N PHE A 30 9.06 10.93 2.33
CA PHE A 30 10.00 10.59 3.40
C PHE A 30 10.03 9.08 3.68
N GLY A 31 11.16 8.60 4.21
CA GLY A 31 11.37 7.20 4.54
C GLY A 31 10.50 6.65 5.69
N LEU A 32 10.70 5.36 6.00
CA LEU A 32 9.94 4.61 7.01
C LEU A 32 10.10 5.26 8.38
N SER A 33 9.03 5.25 9.18
CA SER A 33 9.05 5.79 10.54
C SER A 33 9.46 7.26 10.62
N SER A 34 9.28 8.03 9.53
CA SER A 34 9.55 9.48 9.52
C SER A 34 8.48 10.30 10.25
N HIS A 35 7.31 9.71 10.54
CA HIS A 35 6.16 10.37 11.16
C HIS A 35 5.68 11.63 10.39
N LYS A 36 5.92 11.68 9.06
CA LYS A 36 5.47 12.76 8.17
C LYS A 36 4.48 12.23 7.14
N ASP A 37 3.30 12.84 7.08
CA ASP A 37 2.27 12.54 6.08
C ASP A 37 2.42 13.52 4.89
N ARG A 38 3.44 13.29 4.06
CA ARG A 38 3.72 14.11 2.87
C ARG A 38 3.80 13.23 1.64
N HIS A 39 2.85 13.43 0.73
CA HIS A 39 2.68 12.57 -0.44
C HIS A 39 3.61 13.00 -1.57
N ALA A 40 4.16 12.01 -2.25
CA ALA A 40 4.82 12.16 -3.53
C ALA A 40 3.93 11.59 -4.63
N ASN A 41 4.18 12.02 -5.87
CA ASN A 41 3.59 11.34 -7.03
C ASN A 41 4.07 9.89 -7.07
N ILE A 42 3.24 9.01 -7.63
CA ILE A 42 3.53 7.58 -7.76
C ILE A 42 4.87 7.38 -8.50
N GLY A 43 5.84 6.78 -7.83
CA GLY A 43 7.16 6.50 -8.40
C GLY A 43 8.24 7.52 -8.05
N ASP A 44 7.86 8.71 -7.57
CA ASP A 44 8.77 9.80 -7.23
C ASP A 44 9.14 9.83 -5.73
N GLY A 45 8.58 8.92 -4.94
CA GLY A 45 8.83 8.83 -3.51
C GLY A 45 9.65 7.61 -3.10
N HIS A 46 9.62 7.31 -1.80
CA HIS A 46 10.40 6.23 -1.20
C HIS A 46 9.81 4.83 -1.44
N LEU A 47 8.54 4.70 -1.85
CA LEU A 47 7.93 3.41 -2.16
C LEU A 47 8.27 2.96 -3.59
N GLY A 48 8.18 3.89 -4.55
CA GLY A 48 8.56 3.66 -5.94
C GLY A 48 7.61 2.76 -6.72
N ILE A 49 7.77 2.74 -8.05
CA ILE A 49 6.92 1.97 -8.98
C ILE A 49 6.81 0.47 -8.64
N PRO A 50 7.87 -0.25 -8.25
CA PRO A 50 7.77 -1.69 -7.96
C PRO A 50 6.74 -2.01 -6.86
N PHE A 51 6.63 -1.15 -5.85
CA PHE A 51 5.64 -1.29 -4.79
C PHE A 51 4.21 -1.17 -5.34
N PHE A 52 3.93 -0.13 -6.14
CA PHE A 52 2.60 0.09 -6.69
C PHE A 52 2.18 -0.99 -7.68
N THR A 53 3.09 -1.49 -8.52
CA THR A 53 2.83 -2.64 -9.40
C THR A 53 2.38 -3.86 -8.61
N ARG A 54 3.05 -4.17 -7.50
CA ARG A 54 2.64 -5.27 -6.60
C ARG A 54 1.29 -5.00 -5.93
N MET A 55 1.05 -3.75 -5.52
CA MET A 55 -0.19 -3.37 -4.85
C MET A 55 -1.40 -3.49 -5.77
N VAL A 56 -1.35 -3.00 -7.02
CA VAL A 56 -2.49 -3.09 -7.95
C VAL A 56 -2.77 -4.53 -8.43
N THR A 57 -1.76 -5.41 -8.37
CA THR A 57 -1.89 -6.82 -8.74
C THR A 57 -2.27 -7.72 -7.55
N THR A 58 -2.35 -7.19 -6.33
CA THR A 58 -2.72 -7.97 -5.14
C THR A 58 -4.22 -8.24 -5.06
N ARG A 59 -4.64 -9.13 -4.14
CA ARG A 59 -6.05 -9.49 -3.90
C ARG A 59 -6.92 -8.30 -3.51
N VAL A 60 -6.38 -7.35 -2.75
CA VAL A 60 -7.12 -6.15 -2.32
C VAL A 60 -7.58 -5.28 -3.48
N CYS A 61 -6.81 -5.22 -4.57
CA CYS A 61 -7.19 -4.45 -5.75
C CYS A 61 -7.78 -5.33 -6.87
N HIS A 62 -7.60 -6.66 -6.80
CA HIS A 62 -8.14 -7.60 -7.79
C HIS A 62 -9.67 -7.72 -7.79
N GLY A 63 -10.33 -7.34 -6.69
CA GLY A 63 -11.79 -7.29 -6.57
C GLY A 63 -12.44 -6.06 -7.21
N CYS A 64 -11.66 -5.10 -7.73
CA CYS A 64 -12.17 -3.95 -8.50
C CYS A 64 -12.45 -4.30 -9.97
N ARG A 65 -12.94 -5.52 -10.23
CA ARG A 65 -13.51 -5.92 -11.52
C ARG A 65 -15.03 -5.94 -11.42
#